data_AF-A0A2I8VRK2-F1
#
_entry.id   AF-A0A2I8VRK2-F1
#
_cell.length_a   1.000
_cell.length_b   1.000
_cell.length_c   1.000
_cell.angle_alpha   90.00
_cell.angle_beta   90.00
_cell.angle_gamma   90.00
#
_symmetry.space_group_name_H-M   'P 1'
#
loop_
_entity.id
_entity.type
_entity.pdbx_description
1 polymer ?
#
loop_
_entity_poly.entity_id
_entity_poly.type
_entity_poly.pdbx_seq_one_letter_code
_entity_poly.pdbx_strand_id
1 'polypeptide(L)'
;MIGSISPSTRLVEINVRSQELSEKVGEVWLLLELMKTNLPELTEVLDEIEFFERERTDRHLVELAILLYNFGVSFRKVARVLGWIGVERSDVAVWKWVQKFGQRLGEAGRRPAADLPAVLLMDETAIKQRGQEFTLFTAVDPETRHLIHASVAPSRNYLTTRRFLAEIAELYGRAPPIVVTDGASYGPVFTRIGVTRIIRRHSVRNRIERWIQELKRRIDTFYASFTGNDVVTTNNWLRQFAWVWNVCLS
;
A
#
# COMPACT_ATOMS: atom_id res chain seq x y z
N MET A 1 -17.20 6.94 -55.99
CA MET A 1 -18.21 7.76 -55.30
C MET A 1 -17.86 7.81 -53.82
N ILE A 2 -17.23 8.89 -53.36
CA ILE A 2 -16.97 9.10 -51.93
C ILE A 2 -18.09 10.04 -51.48
N GLY A 3 -19.06 9.50 -50.72
CA GLY A 3 -20.19 10.26 -50.22
C GLY A 3 -19.71 11.35 -49.25
N SER A 4 -19.93 12.61 -49.60
CA SER A 4 -19.72 13.74 -48.70
C SER A 4 -20.76 13.68 -47.58
N ILE A 5 -20.30 13.53 -46.35
CA ILE A 5 -21.16 13.62 -45.16
C ILE A 5 -21.67 15.05 -45.08
N SER A 6 -23.01 15.21 -45.04
CA SER A 6 -23.69 16.50 -44.94
C SER A 6 -23.19 17.30 -43.71
N PRO A 7 -22.98 18.63 -43.83
CA PRO A 7 -22.57 19.48 -42.71
C PRO A 7 -23.50 19.36 -41.48
N SER A 8 -24.78 19.09 -41.72
CA SER A 8 -25.80 18.85 -40.69
C SER A 8 -25.50 17.61 -39.86
N THR A 9 -25.09 16.51 -40.49
CA THR A 9 -24.79 15.24 -39.80
C THR A 9 -23.53 15.36 -38.94
N ARG A 10 -22.53 16.11 -39.42
CA ARG A 10 -21.30 16.43 -38.66
C ARG A 10 -21.58 17.25 -37.40
N LEU A 11 -22.47 18.25 -37.49
CA LEU A 11 -22.82 19.09 -36.34
C LEU A 11 -23.57 18.31 -35.25
N VAL A 12 -24.46 17.39 -35.65
CA VAL A 12 -25.17 16.51 -34.70
C VAL A 12 -24.20 15.56 -34.00
N GLU A 13 -23.25 14.94 -34.72
CA GLU A 13 -22.22 14.07 -34.12
C GLU A 13 -21.30 14.81 -33.15
N ILE A 14 -20.91 16.06 -33.46
CA ILE A 14 -20.11 16.91 -32.57
C ILE A 14 -20.89 17.26 -31.30
N ASN A 15 -22.19 17.58 -31.44
CA ASN A 15 -23.03 17.96 -30.31
C ASN A 15 -23.26 16.78 -29.37
N VAL A 16 -23.58 15.59 -29.91
CA VAL A 16 -23.72 14.35 -29.13
C VAL A 16 -22.43 13.97 -28.42
N ARG A 17 -21.27 14.03 -29.11
CA ARG A 17 -19.96 13.81 -28.46
C ARG A 17 -19.65 14.83 -27.37
N SER A 18 -20.02 16.09 -27.56
CA SER A 18 -19.81 17.13 -26.55
C SER A 18 -20.68 16.90 -25.30
N GLN A 19 -21.89 16.39 -25.49
CA GLN A 19 -22.84 16.10 -24.43
C GLN A 19 -22.45 14.83 -23.66
N GLU A 20 -22.02 13.76 -24.35
CA GLU A 20 -21.42 12.56 -23.72
C GLU A 20 -20.12 12.89 -22.97
N LEU A 21 -19.28 13.79 -23.50
CA LEU A 21 -18.08 14.25 -22.80
C LEU A 21 -18.45 15.08 -21.57
N SER A 22 -19.47 15.93 -21.65
CA SER A 22 -19.99 16.71 -20.51
C SER A 22 -20.57 15.83 -19.40
N GLU A 23 -21.33 14.79 -19.75
CA GLU A 23 -21.90 13.83 -18.79
C GLU A 23 -20.80 12.98 -18.13
N LYS A 24 -19.85 12.46 -18.91
CA LYS A 24 -18.69 11.72 -18.37
C LYS A 24 -17.81 12.59 -17.49
N VAL A 25 -17.61 13.86 -17.83
CA VAL A 25 -16.89 14.81 -16.96
C VAL A 25 -17.66 15.04 -15.67
N GLY A 26 -18.99 15.11 -15.71
CA GLY A 26 -19.84 15.20 -14.51
C GLY A 26 -19.76 13.96 -13.61
N GLU A 27 -19.77 12.75 -14.17
CA GLU A 27 -19.64 11.50 -13.41
C GLU A 27 -18.24 11.33 -12.79
N VAL A 28 -17.19 11.66 -13.56
CA VAL A 28 -15.81 11.67 -13.04
C VAL A 28 -15.69 12.70 -11.92
N TRP A 29 -16.25 13.90 -12.11
CA TRP A 29 -16.24 14.94 -11.08
C TRP A 29 -16.96 14.49 -9.80
N LEU A 30 -18.11 13.83 -9.92
CA LEU A 30 -18.83 13.27 -8.78
C LEU A 30 -18.01 12.19 -8.05
N LEU A 31 -17.32 11.31 -8.79
CA LEU A 31 -16.41 10.33 -8.20
C LEU A 31 -15.24 11.00 -7.47
N LEU A 32 -14.63 12.05 -8.04
CA LEU A 32 -13.55 12.78 -7.38
C LEU A 32 -14.06 13.51 -6.12
N GLU A 33 -15.28 14.05 -6.15
CA GLU A 33 -15.87 14.71 -4.99
C GLU A 33 -16.24 13.72 -3.88
N LEU A 34 -16.76 12.55 -4.25
CA LEU A 34 -16.98 11.44 -3.33
C LEU A 34 -15.67 10.95 -2.72
N MET A 35 -14.59 10.89 -3.50
CA MET A 35 -13.27 10.51 -2.99
C MET A 35 -12.75 11.50 -1.95
N LYS A 36 -12.79 12.81 -2.22
CA LYS A 36 -12.38 13.85 -1.26
C LYS A 36 -13.16 13.75 0.05
N THR A 37 -14.47 13.51 -0.06
CA THR A 37 -15.37 13.49 1.10
C THR A 37 -15.15 12.25 1.97
N ASN A 38 -14.79 11.12 1.35
CA ASN A 38 -14.75 9.82 2.04
C ASN A 38 -13.33 9.31 2.34
N LEU A 39 -12.28 9.97 1.86
CA LEU A 39 -10.88 9.59 2.12
C LEU A 39 -9.99 10.80 2.47
N PRO A 40 -10.42 11.69 3.38
CA PRO A 40 -9.64 12.87 3.75
C PRO A 40 -8.24 12.52 4.25
N GLU A 41 -8.08 11.39 4.94
CA GLU A 41 -6.80 10.96 5.49
C GLU A 41 -5.75 10.70 4.41
N LEU A 42 -6.15 10.12 3.26
CA LEU A 42 -5.22 9.88 2.14
C LEU A 42 -4.80 11.20 1.51
N THR A 43 -5.74 12.11 1.31
CA THR A 43 -5.47 13.44 0.77
C THR A 43 -4.52 14.22 1.69
N GLU A 44 -4.79 14.23 2.99
CA GLU A 44 -3.97 14.88 4.02
C GLU A 44 -2.55 14.34 4.05
N VAL A 45 -2.36 13.01 4.09
CA VAL A 45 -1.00 12.45 4.14
C VAL A 45 -0.20 12.73 2.88
N LEU A 46 -0.84 12.73 1.70
CA LEU A 46 -0.15 13.02 0.45
C LEU A 46 0.30 14.48 0.37
N ASP A 47 -0.48 15.39 0.95
CA ASP A 47 -0.10 16.80 1.07
C ASP A 47 1.05 16.99 2.08
N GLU A 48 0.97 16.36 3.26
CA GLU A 48 2.01 16.42 4.29
C GLU A 48 3.38 15.93 3.82
N ILE A 49 3.42 14.91 2.95
CA ILE A 49 4.67 14.36 2.40
C ILE A 49 5.09 15.01 1.07
N GLU A 50 4.45 16.12 0.69
CA GLU A 50 4.69 16.88 -0.52
C GLU A 50 4.64 16.00 -1.79
N PHE A 51 3.72 15.03 -1.82
CA PHE A 51 3.67 14.01 -2.85
C PHE A 51 3.47 14.60 -4.26
N PHE A 52 2.69 15.67 -4.40
CA PHE A 52 2.31 16.22 -5.70
C PHE A 52 3.33 17.17 -6.33
N GLU A 53 4.49 17.38 -5.69
CA GLU A 53 5.58 18.11 -6.33
C GLU A 53 5.96 17.47 -7.67
N ARG A 54 5.86 18.28 -8.73
CA ARG A 54 6.20 17.93 -10.13
C ARG A 54 5.31 16.82 -10.73
N GLU A 55 4.15 16.53 -10.14
CA GLU A 55 3.18 15.61 -10.73
C GLU A 55 2.35 16.32 -11.81
N ARG A 56 2.22 15.71 -12.99
CA ARG A 56 1.50 16.29 -14.13
C ARG A 56 0.05 15.81 -14.23
N THR A 57 -0.27 14.74 -13.50
CA THR A 57 -1.60 14.15 -13.45
C THR A 57 -2.39 14.84 -12.34
N ASP A 58 -3.69 15.02 -12.55
CA ASP A 58 -4.56 15.54 -11.50
C ASP A 58 -4.43 14.70 -10.23
N ARG A 59 -4.40 15.40 -9.09
CA ARG A 59 -4.13 14.80 -7.78
C ARG A 59 -5.08 13.65 -7.44
N HIS A 60 -6.36 13.84 -7.74
CA HIS A 60 -7.41 12.91 -7.34
C HIS A 60 -7.38 11.65 -8.20
N LEU A 61 -6.90 11.77 -9.44
CA LEU A 61 -6.68 10.61 -10.31
C LEU A 61 -5.49 9.77 -9.84
N VAL A 62 -4.45 10.39 -9.27
CA VAL A 62 -3.32 9.65 -8.69
C VAL A 62 -3.74 8.98 -7.38
N GLU A 63 -4.48 9.68 -6.52
CA GLU A 63 -5.12 9.11 -5.32
C GLU A 63 -5.96 7.89 -5.69
N LEU A 64 -6.83 8.02 -6.70
CA LEU A 64 -7.68 6.94 -7.20
C LEU A 64 -6.84 5.75 -7.68
N ALA A 65 -5.77 6.01 -8.42
CA ALA A 65 -4.91 4.98 -8.94
C ALA A 65 -4.21 4.20 -7.82
N ILE A 66 -3.72 4.88 -6.78
CA ILE A 66 -3.13 4.25 -5.57
C ILE A 66 -4.17 3.40 -4.85
N LEU A 67 -5.39 3.91 -4.68
CA LEU A 67 -6.48 3.19 -4.01
C LEU A 67 -6.90 1.94 -4.78
N LEU A 68 -7.24 2.09 -6.07
CA LEU A 68 -7.62 0.96 -6.93
C LEU A 68 -6.56 -0.14 -6.89
N TYR A 69 -5.30 0.26 -6.94
CA TYR A 69 -4.19 -0.68 -6.80
C TYR A 69 -4.24 -1.43 -5.46
N ASN A 70 -4.35 -0.72 -4.33
CA ASN A 70 -4.42 -1.34 -2.99
C ASN A 70 -5.71 -2.16 -2.76
N PHE A 71 -6.77 -1.91 -3.53
CA PHE A 71 -7.97 -2.78 -3.62
C PHE A 71 -7.77 -4.03 -4.49
N GLY A 72 -6.54 -4.30 -4.95
CA GLY A 72 -6.17 -5.52 -5.67
C GLY A 72 -6.28 -5.42 -7.19
N VAL A 73 -6.50 -4.22 -7.74
CA VAL A 73 -6.48 -4.00 -9.19
C VAL A 73 -5.02 -3.93 -9.66
N SER A 74 -4.62 -4.74 -10.63
CA SER A 74 -3.23 -4.70 -11.13
C SER A 74 -2.90 -3.35 -11.80
N PHE A 75 -1.63 -2.93 -11.80
CA PHE A 75 -1.18 -1.68 -12.44
C PHE A 75 -1.70 -1.48 -13.86
N ARG A 76 -1.69 -2.55 -14.68
CA ARG A 76 -2.23 -2.54 -16.04
C ARG A 76 -3.73 -2.30 -16.08
N LYS A 77 -4.49 -2.90 -15.16
CA LYS A 77 -5.92 -2.68 -15.05
C LYS A 77 -6.22 -1.27 -14.55
N VAL A 78 -5.45 -0.74 -13.59
CA VAL A 78 -5.58 0.65 -13.13
C VAL A 78 -5.32 1.63 -14.27
N ALA A 79 -4.22 1.46 -15.02
CA ALA A 79 -3.93 2.28 -16.20
C ALA A 79 -5.06 2.23 -17.23
N ARG A 80 -5.67 1.05 -17.45
CA ARG A 80 -6.82 0.90 -18.34
C ARG A 80 -8.08 1.62 -17.82
N VAL A 81 -8.33 1.59 -16.51
CA VAL A 81 -9.43 2.34 -15.88
C VAL A 81 -9.22 3.85 -16.08
N LEU A 82 -8.00 4.36 -15.89
CA LEU A 82 -7.68 5.76 -16.17
C LEU A 82 -7.90 6.12 -17.65
N GLY A 83 -7.54 5.22 -18.58
CA GLY A 83 -7.82 5.41 -20.01
C GLY A 83 -9.31 5.49 -20.34
N TRP A 84 -10.17 4.72 -19.66
CA TRP A 84 -11.63 4.79 -19.84
C TRP A 84 -12.22 6.16 -19.49
N ILE A 85 -11.60 6.88 -18.55
CA ILE A 85 -11.99 8.24 -18.15
C ILE A 85 -11.14 9.32 -18.86
N GLY A 86 -10.46 8.97 -19.95
CA GLY A 86 -9.73 9.91 -20.82
C GLY A 86 -8.31 10.27 -20.36
N VAL A 87 -7.74 9.53 -19.41
CA VAL A 87 -6.45 9.83 -18.80
C VAL A 87 -5.43 8.77 -19.20
N GLU A 88 -4.66 9.05 -20.26
CA GLU A 88 -3.68 8.13 -20.79
C GLU A 88 -2.40 8.09 -19.94
N ARG A 89 -2.23 6.98 -19.22
CA ARG A 89 -1.07 6.70 -18.36
C ARG A 89 -0.63 5.25 -18.51
N SER A 90 0.67 5.01 -18.45
CA SER A 90 1.21 3.64 -18.45
C SER A 90 1.05 2.98 -17.08
N ASP A 91 1.05 1.65 -17.07
CA ASP A 91 1.14 0.86 -15.84
C ASP A 91 2.41 1.19 -15.03
N VAL A 92 3.51 1.52 -15.72
CA VAL A 92 4.75 2.03 -15.11
C VAL A 92 4.53 3.36 -14.37
N ALA A 93 3.69 4.25 -14.88
CA ALA A 93 3.38 5.52 -14.19
C ALA A 93 2.64 5.23 -12.87
N VAL A 94 1.65 4.34 -12.90
CA VAL A 94 0.93 3.92 -11.69
C VAL A 94 1.88 3.26 -10.68
N TRP A 95 2.77 2.38 -11.14
CA TRP A 95 3.79 1.77 -10.29
C TRP A 95 4.70 2.82 -9.65
N LYS A 96 5.12 3.85 -10.40
CA LYS A 96 5.95 4.95 -9.88
C LYS A 96 5.22 5.75 -8.79
N TRP A 97 3.92 5.99 -8.92
CA TRP A 97 3.14 6.67 -7.87
C TRP A 97 3.10 5.87 -6.58
N VAL A 98 2.84 4.56 -6.66
CA VAL A 98 2.87 3.66 -5.50
C VAL A 98 4.26 3.64 -4.84
N GLN A 99 5.33 3.55 -5.63
CA GLN A 99 6.69 3.58 -5.12
C GLN A 99 7.05 4.94 -4.49
N LYS A 100 6.69 6.04 -5.14
CA LYS A 100 6.91 7.40 -4.65
C LYS A 100 6.19 7.60 -3.31
N PHE A 101 4.97 7.10 -3.17
CA PHE A 101 4.20 7.24 -1.94
C PHE A 101 4.92 6.56 -0.78
N GLY A 102 5.33 5.31 -0.97
CA GLY A 102 6.07 4.55 0.02
C GLY A 102 7.43 5.15 0.40
N GLN A 103 8.14 5.69 -0.60
CA GLN A 103 9.39 6.39 -0.40
C GLN A 103 9.20 7.64 0.45
N ARG A 104 8.25 8.51 0.06
CA ARG A 104 7.96 9.78 0.74
C ARG A 104 7.46 9.57 2.17
N LEU A 105 6.64 8.54 2.42
CA LEU A 105 6.26 8.13 3.78
C LEU A 105 7.49 7.80 4.63
N GLY A 106 8.45 7.05 4.06
CA GLY A 106 9.70 6.69 4.74
C GLY A 106 10.59 7.90 5.03
N GLU A 107 10.75 8.80 4.04
CA GLU A 107 11.54 10.03 4.18
C GLU A 107 10.95 10.98 5.23
N ALA A 108 9.62 11.05 5.32
CA ALA A 108 8.90 11.84 6.32
C ALA A 108 8.75 11.15 7.69
N GLY A 109 9.29 9.92 7.86
CA GLY A 109 9.17 9.16 9.10
C GLY A 109 7.72 8.84 9.49
N ARG A 110 6.81 8.77 8.53
CA ARG A 110 5.38 8.55 8.79
C ARG A 110 5.15 7.12 9.25
N ARG A 111 4.62 6.99 10.46
CA ARG A 111 4.15 5.73 11.03
C ARG A 111 2.82 5.30 10.40
N PRO A 112 2.62 4.00 10.11
CA PRO A 112 1.34 3.49 9.59
C PRO A 112 0.19 3.56 10.58
N ALA A 113 0.46 3.53 11.88
CA ALA A 113 -0.55 3.58 12.94
C ALA A 113 -0.25 4.71 13.93
N ALA A 114 -1.28 5.24 14.58
CA ALA A 114 -1.13 6.36 15.52
C ALA A 114 -0.33 5.97 16.77
N ASP A 115 -0.44 4.74 17.27
CA ASP A 115 0.24 4.33 18.49
C ASP A 115 0.88 2.95 18.37
N LEU A 116 1.92 2.73 19.18
CA LEU A 116 2.52 1.42 19.34
C LEU A 116 1.79 0.65 20.46
N PRO A 117 1.14 -0.49 20.18
CA PRO A 117 0.44 -1.24 21.22
C PRO A 117 1.42 -1.82 22.25
N ALA A 118 0.91 -2.14 23.43
CA ALA A 118 1.70 -2.81 24.46
C ALA A 118 2.10 -4.25 24.05
N VAL A 119 1.24 -4.90 23.27
CA VAL A 119 1.47 -6.25 22.73
C VAL A 119 1.49 -6.16 21.22
N LEU A 120 2.57 -6.67 20.63
CA LEU A 120 2.73 -6.71 19.19
C LEU A 120 2.84 -8.17 18.74
N LEU A 121 2.06 -8.58 17.76
CA LEU A 121 2.27 -9.87 17.12
C LEU A 121 3.27 -9.67 15.99
N MET A 122 4.36 -10.42 16.03
CA MET A 122 5.37 -10.45 14.98
C MET A 122 5.35 -11.80 14.29
N ASP A 123 5.38 -11.78 12.97
CA ASP A 123 5.40 -12.98 12.14
C ASP A 123 6.43 -12.81 11.01
N GLU A 124 7.02 -13.93 10.59
CA GLU A 124 7.86 -13.97 9.40
C GLU A 124 7.31 -14.92 8.36
N THR A 125 7.41 -14.51 7.12
CA THR A 125 7.05 -15.36 5.99
C THR A 125 8.17 -15.34 4.97
N ALA A 126 8.62 -16.53 4.59
CA ALA A 126 9.51 -16.69 3.45
C ALA A 126 8.73 -16.33 2.19
N ILE A 127 9.23 -15.36 1.43
CA ILE A 127 8.64 -14.91 0.18
C ILE A 127 9.65 -15.15 -0.94
N LYS A 128 9.16 -15.46 -2.14
CA LYS A 128 10.01 -15.67 -3.31
C LYS A 128 9.69 -14.64 -4.39
N GLN A 129 10.71 -13.90 -4.80
CA GLN A 129 10.60 -12.85 -5.80
C GLN A 129 11.63 -13.11 -6.90
N ARG A 130 11.15 -13.37 -8.12
CA ARG A 130 11.99 -13.67 -9.31
C ARG A 130 13.10 -14.70 -9.06
N GLY A 131 12.79 -15.75 -8.29
CA GLY A 131 13.72 -16.83 -8.00
C GLY A 131 14.57 -16.63 -6.75
N GLN A 132 14.61 -15.42 -6.17
CA GLN A 132 15.31 -15.13 -4.93
C GLN A 132 14.37 -15.22 -3.73
N GLU A 133 14.84 -15.79 -2.64
CA GLU A 133 14.10 -15.88 -1.38
C GLU A 133 14.44 -14.69 -0.49
N PHE A 134 13.40 -14.13 0.13
CA PHE A 134 13.51 -13.10 1.14
C PHE A 134 12.67 -13.47 2.35
N THR A 135 12.88 -12.75 3.45
CA THR A 135 12.03 -12.85 4.64
C THR A 135 11.23 -11.56 4.77
N LEU A 136 9.92 -11.67 4.70
CA LEU A 136 8.99 -10.62 5.09
C LEU A 136 8.79 -10.70 6.61
N PHE A 137 9.05 -9.59 7.30
CA PHE A 137 8.67 -9.39 8.69
C PHE A 137 7.40 -8.54 8.72
N THR A 138 6.43 -8.94 9.55
CA THR A 138 5.21 -8.18 9.81
C THR A 138 5.01 -8.00 11.30
N ALA A 139 4.52 -6.84 11.70
CA ALA A 139 4.27 -6.44 13.07
C ALA A 139 2.86 -5.85 13.16
N VAL A 140 1.99 -6.42 13.97
CA VAL A 140 0.57 -6.12 13.96
C VAL A 140 0.03 -5.95 15.37
N ASP A 141 -0.93 -5.04 15.51
CA ASP A 141 -1.70 -4.90 16.74
C ASP A 141 -2.76 -6.01 16.80
N PRO A 142 -2.73 -6.91 17.81
CA PRO A 142 -3.73 -7.97 17.95
C PRO A 142 -5.16 -7.48 18.20
N GLU A 143 -5.33 -6.25 18.71
CA GLU A 143 -6.63 -5.68 19.09
C GLU A 143 -7.26 -4.92 17.94
N THR A 144 -6.55 -3.93 17.39
CA THR A 144 -7.04 -3.08 16.30
C THR A 144 -6.85 -3.71 14.92
N ARG A 145 -5.92 -4.66 14.79
CA ARG A 145 -5.46 -5.24 13.51
C ARG A 145 -4.74 -4.23 12.61
N HIS A 146 -4.29 -3.12 13.16
CA HIS A 146 -3.41 -2.23 12.42
C HIS A 146 -2.07 -2.92 12.17
N LEU A 147 -1.58 -2.80 10.93
CA LEU A 147 -0.22 -3.15 10.56
C LEU A 147 0.70 -2.05 11.10
N ILE A 148 1.45 -2.37 12.15
CA ILE A 148 2.36 -1.45 12.84
C ILE A 148 3.61 -1.21 12.00
N HIS A 149 4.16 -2.27 11.41
CA HIS A 149 5.30 -2.21 10.51
C HIS A 149 5.36 -3.46 9.62
N ALA A 150 5.89 -3.32 8.41
CA ALA A 150 6.24 -4.43 7.55
C ALA A 150 7.50 -4.08 6.76
N SER A 151 8.46 -5.00 6.73
CA SER A 151 9.65 -4.84 5.91
C SER A 151 10.22 -6.18 5.47
N VAL A 152 10.96 -6.16 4.36
CA VAL A 152 11.61 -7.32 3.78
C VAL A 152 13.11 -7.23 3.99
N ALA A 153 13.71 -8.38 4.32
CA ALA A 153 15.15 -8.56 4.43
C ALA A 153 15.63 -9.76 3.61
N PRO A 154 16.92 -9.81 3.21
CA PRO A 154 17.47 -10.93 2.44
C PRO A 154 17.37 -12.30 3.12
N SER A 155 17.38 -12.36 4.44
CA SER A 155 17.22 -13.60 5.20
C SER A 155 16.76 -13.35 6.63
N ARG A 156 16.16 -14.36 7.26
CA ARG A 156 15.84 -14.35 8.68
C ARG A 156 17.08 -14.69 9.49
N ASN A 157 17.59 -13.72 10.24
CA ASN A 157 18.68 -13.91 11.18
C ASN A 157 18.61 -12.87 12.31
N TYR A 158 19.54 -12.96 13.26
CA TYR A 158 19.62 -12.04 14.39
C TYR A 158 19.71 -10.57 13.96
N LEU A 159 20.52 -10.24 12.95
CA LEU A 159 20.74 -8.86 12.51
C LEU A 159 19.49 -8.29 11.83
N THR A 160 18.82 -9.08 10.99
CA THR A 160 17.60 -8.63 10.29
C THR A 160 16.42 -8.49 11.25
N THR A 161 16.29 -9.39 12.23
CA THR A 161 15.28 -9.27 13.29
C THR A 161 15.55 -8.04 14.16
N ARG A 162 16.81 -7.81 14.56
CA ARG A 162 17.19 -6.64 15.35
C ARG A 162 16.89 -5.35 14.59
N ARG A 163 17.21 -5.32 13.29
CA ARG A 163 16.91 -4.18 12.42
C ARG A 163 15.41 -3.91 12.35
N PHE A 164 14.60 -4.95 12.17
CA PHE A 164 13.14 -4.81 12.13
C PHE A 164 12.58 -4.17 13.41
N LEU A 165 13.03 -4.64 14.58
CA LEU A 165 12.60 -4.09 15.87
C LEU A 165 13.13 -2.67 16.11
N ALA A 166 14.33 -2.35 15.61
CA ALA A 166 14.89 -1.00 15.65
C ALA A 166 14.11 -0.02 14.76
N GLU A 167 13.69 -0.45 13.56
CA GLU A 167 12.82 0.35 12.67
C GLU A 167 11.48 0.69 13.35
N ILE A 168 10.89 -0.27 14.09
CA ILE A 168 9.71 0.01 14.92
C ILE A 168 10.05 1.03 16.02
N ALA A 169 11.15 0.85 16.73
CA ALA A 169 11.53 1.77 17.80
C ALA A 169 11.79 3.20 17.29
N GLU A 170 12.35 3.34 16.09
CA GLU A 170 12.57 4.62 15.41
C GLU A 170 11.24 5.28 15.02
N LEU A 171 10.32 4.53 14.41
CA LEU A 171 9.01 5.03 13.98
C LEU A 171 8.12 5.50 15.14
N TYR A 172 8.21 4.85 16.29
CA TYR A 172 7.31 5.10 17.43
C TYR A 172 8.01 5.72 18.65
N GLY A 173 9.31 6.01 18.54
CA GLY A 173 10.13 6.58 19.63
C GLY A 173 10.40 5.63 20.81
N ARG A 174 9.94 4.37 20.73
CA ARG A 174 10.15 3.34 21.77
C ARG A 174 10.03 1.93 21.20
N ALA A 175 10.75 0.99 21.80
CA ALA A 175 10.58 -0.43 21.47
C ALA A 175 9.22 -0.97 21.98
N PRO A 176 8.63 -1.98 21.31
CA PRO A 176 7.43 -2.64 21.79
C PRO A 176 7.75 -3.40 23.09
N PRO A 177 6.98 -3.25 24.19
CA PRO A 177 7.35 -3.87 25.45
C PRO A 177 7.19 -5.40 25.41
N ILE A 178 6.18 -5.89 24.68
CA ILE A 178 5.91 -7.32 24.49
C ILE A 178 5.78 -7.63 23.01
N VAL A 179 6.57 -8.61 22.54
CA VAL A 179 6.43 -9.18 21.21
C VAL A 179 6.07 -10.65 21.31
N VAL A 180 4.98 -11.01 20.66
CA VAL A 180 4.52 -12.38 20.52
C VAL A 180 4.96 -12.89 19.15
N THR A 181 5.71 -13.98 19.13
CA THR A 181 6.17 -14.58 17.87
C THR A 181 5.67 -16.01 17.74
N ASP A 182 5.81 -16.58 16.54
CA ASP A 182 5.76 -18.02 16.38
C ASP A 182 7.00 -18.69 17.03
N GLY A 183 7.07 -20.03 17.00
CA GLY A 183 8.12 -20.84 17.61
C GLY A 183 9.54 -20.63 17.05
N ALA A 184 9.77 -19.70 16.12
CA ALA A 184 11.06 -19.46 15.48
C ALA A 184 12.21 -19.15 16.45
N SER A 185 13.45 -19.44 16.06
CA SER A 185 14.63 -19.01 16.81
C SER A 185 15.13 -17.67 16.30
N TYR A 186 15.22 -16.67 17.19
CA TYR A 186 15.73 -15.33 16.88
C TYR A 186 17.04 -14.99 17.61
N GLY A 187 17.64 -15.98 18.26
CA GLY A 187 18.74 -15.74 19.20
C GLY A 187 18.34 -14.80 20.36
N PRO A 188 19.29 -14.10 20.99
CA PRO A 188 19.04 -13.24 22.14
C PRO A 188 18.58 -11.82 21.74
N VAL A 189 17.95 -11.66 20.57
CA VAL A 189 17.61 -10.32 20.05
C VAL A 189 16.70 -9.56 21.02
N PHE A 190 15.60 -10.17 21.44
CA PHE A 190 14.59 -9.55 22.29
C PHE A 190 15.16 -9.15 23.66
N THR A 191 15.94 -10.04 24.29
CA THR A 191 16.55 -9.76 25.59
C THR A 191 17.55 -8.60 25.51
N ARG A 192 18.33 -8.49 24.43
CA ARG A 192 19.31 -7.40 24.24
C ARG A 192 18.69 -6.03 24.02
N ILE A 193 17.45 -5.97 23.51
CA ILE A 193 16.74 -4.71 23.27
C ILE A 193 15.67 -4.42 24.34
N GLY A 194 15.65 -5.19 25.44
CA GLY A 194 14.70 -5.00 26.54
C GLY A 194 13.25 -5.36 26.21
N VAL A 195 13.02 -6.19 25.18
CA VAL A 195 11.69 -6.62 24.76
C VAL A 195 11.36 -7.97 25.36
N THR A 196 10.19 -8.09 25.97
CA THR A 196 9.69 -9.38 26.47
C THR A 196 9.15 -10.19 25.31
N ARG A 197 9.79 -11.32 25.00
CA ARG A 197 9.30 -12.25 23.98
C ARG A 197 8.38 -13.29 24.58
N ILE A 198 7.18 -13.43 24.02
CA ILE A 198 6.27 -14.53 24.31
C ILE A 198 6.27 -15.48 23.11
N ILE A 199 6.67 -16.73 23.32
CA ILE A 199 6.59 -17.77 22.29
C ILE A 199 5.19 -18.35 22.33
N ARG A 200 4.48 -18.23 21.22
CA ARG A 200 3.17 -18.87 21.06
C ARG A 200 3.31 -20.26 20.49
N ARG A 201 2.71 -21.24 21.17
CA ARG A 201 2.58 -22.61 20.64
C ARG A 201 1.18 -22.95 20.12
N HIS A 202 0.07 -22.37 20.62
CA HIS A 202 -1.26 -22.36 19.96
C HIS A 202 -2.29 -21.40 20.62
N SER A 203 -3.08 -20.74 19.76
CA SER A 203 -4.36 -20.00 19.90
C SER A 203 -4.48 -18.71 20.77
N VAL A 204 -4.63 -17.56 20.11
CA VAL A 204 -5.50 -16.43 20.53
C VAL A 204 -6.42 -16.39 19.34
N ARG A 205 -7.69 -16.71 19.59
CA ARG A 205 -8.86 -16.51 18.72
C ARG A 205 -8.56 -16.63 17.22
N ASN A 206 -9.08 -17.68 16.57
CA ASN A 206 -9.14 -17.90 15.11
C ASN A 206 -9.30 -16.64 14.23
N ARG A 207 -9.87 -15.56 14.77
CA ARG A 207 -9.99 -14.24 14.13
C ARG A 207 -8.66 -13.55 13.81
N ILE A 208 -7.63 -13.66 14.65
CA ILE A 208 -6.30 -13.07 14.40
C ILE A 208 -5.56 -13.89 13.36
N GLU A 209 -5.53 -15.21 13.49
CA GLU A 209 -4.88 -16.08 12.50
C GLU A 209 -5.51 -15.94 11.11
N ARG A 210 -6.84 -15.94 11.00
CA ARG A 210 -7.52 -15.67 9.72
C ARG A 210 -7.18 -14.30 9.16
N TRP A 211 -7.04 -13.30 10.03
CA TRP A 211 -6.68 -11.95 9.61
C TRP A 211 -5.22 -11.89 9.10
N ILE A 212 -4.27 -12.52 9.80
CA ILE A 212 -2.89 -12.67 9.34
C ILE A 212 -2.86 -13.39 7.99
N GLN A 213 -3.67 -14.43 7.81
CA GLN A 213 -3.77 -15.13 6.52
C GLN A 213 -4.34 -14.24 5.41
N GLU A 214 -5.32 -13.39 5.70
CA GLU A 214 -5.81 -12.43 4.70
C GLU A 214 -4.74 -11.39 4.34
N LEU A 215 -4.02 -10.87 5.34
CA LEU A 215 -2.87 -9.98 5.11
C LEU A 215 -1.83 -10.67 4.20
N LYS A 216 -1.46 -11.91 4.52
CA LYS A 216 -0.55 -12.73 3.68
C LYS A 216 -1.10 -12.92 2.28
N ARG A 217 -2.38 -13.28 2.13
CA ARG A 217 -3.01 -13.49 0.81
C ARG A 217 -2.98 -12.23 -0.05
N ARG A 218 -3.22 -11.07 0.55
CA ARG A 218 -3.13 -9.78 -0.16
C ARG A 218 -1.70 -9.53 -0.59
N ILE A 219 -0.77 -9.62 0.35
CA ILE A 219 0.66 -9.46 0.12
C ILE A 219 1.15 -10.44 -0.99
N ASP A 220 0.73 -11.70 -0.98
CA ASP A 220 1.06 -12.71 -2.00
C ASP A 220 0.48 -12.37 -3.38
N THR A 221 -0.78 -11.92 -3.42
CA THR A 221 -1.41 -11.43 -4.66
C THR A 221 -0.61 -10.27 -5.24
N PHE A 222 -0.12 -9.39 -4.37
CA PHE A 222 0.73 -8.28 -4.78
C PHE A 222 2.11 -8.74 -5.21
N TYR A 223 2.75 -9.67 -4.52
CA TYR A 223 4.03 -10.25 -4.94
C TYR A 223 3.96 -10.91 -6.32
N ALA A 224 2.84 -11.57 -6.66
CA ALA A 224 2.62 -12.09 -8.01
C ALA A 224 2.55 -10.97 -9.07
N SER A 225 2.11 -9.77 -8.69
CA SER A 225 2.06 -8.58 -9.55
C SER A 225 3.31 -7.69 -9.45
N PHE A 226 4.20 -7.96 -8.48
CA PHE A 226 5.30 -7.09 -8.10
C PHE A 226 6.46 -7.21 -9.08
N THR A 227 6.84 -6.09 -9.69
CA THR A 227 7.91 -6.02 -10.69
C THR A 227 9.24 -5.52 -10.14
N GLY A 228 9.31 -5.13 -8.86
CA GLY A 228 10.56 -4.70 -8.24
C GLY A 228 11.57 -5.84 -8.17
N ASN A 229 12.85 -5.51 -8.05
CA ASN A 229 13.95 -6.48 -8.04
C ASN A 229 14.78 -6.44 -6.76
N ASP A 230 14.47 -5.51 -5.86
CA ASP A 230 15.36 -5.13 -4.78
C ASP A 230 14.59 -4.80 -3.50
N VAL A 231 15.30 -4.91 -2.38
CA VAL A 231 14.75 -4.71 -1.03
C VAL A 231 14.18 -3.30 -0.84
N VAL A 232 14.72 -2.28 -1.52
CA VAL A 232 14.27 -0.89 -1.36
C VAL A 232 12.89 -0.71 -1.98
N THR A 233 12.70 -1.14 -3.23
CA THR A 233 11.39 -1.01 -3.90
C THR A 233 10.31 -1.84 -3.21
N THR A 234 10.67 -3.02 -2.68
CA THR A 234 9.75 -3.84 -1.87
C THR A 234 9.38 -3.14 -0.57
N ASN A 235 10.34 -2.52 0.12
CA ASN A 235 10.06 -1.80 1.36
C ASN A 235 9.25 -0.52 1.15
N ASN A 236 9.47 0.21 0.05
CA ASN A 236 8.60 1.34 -0.31
C ASN A 236 7.16 0.86 -0.50
N TRP A 237 6.98 -0.23 -1.25
CA TRP A 237 5.66 -0.81 -1.42
C TRP A 237 5.00 -1.25 -0.10
N LEU A 238 5.76 -1.87 0.81
CA LEU A 238 5.24 -2.27 2.11
C LEU A 238 4.85 -1.08 2.98
N ARG A 239 5.61 0.01 2.96
CA ARG A 239 5.27 1.25 3.70
C ARG A 239 3.94 1.84 3.23
N GLN A 240 3.77 2.03 1.92
CA GLN A 240 2.49 2.56 1.42
C GLN A 240 1.34 1.58 1.67
N PHE A 241 1.58 0.28 1.54
CA PHE A 241 0.56 -0.73 1.77
C PHE A 241 0.12 -0.74 3.23
N ALA A 242 1.05 -0.67 4.19
CA ALA A 242 0.72 -0.62 5.60
C ALA A 242 -0.08 0.64 5.97
N TRP A 243 0.28 1.78 5.39
CA TRP A 243 -0.44 3.02 5.62
C TRP A 243 -1.87 2.94 5.04
N VAL A 244 -2.01 2.59 3.76
CA VAL A 244 -3.33 2.47 3.11
C VAL A 244 -4.17 1.37 3.75
N TRP A 245 -3.54 0.30 4.24
CA TRP A 245 -4.23 -0.77 4.94
C TRP A 245 -4.95 -0.24 6.18
N ASN A 246 -4.23 0.47 7.06
CA ASN A 246 -4.79 0.95 8.32
C ASN A 246 -5.82 2.06 8.16
N VAL A 247 -5.77 2.79 7.04
CA VAL A 247 -6.66 3.93 6.81
C VAL A 247 -7.88 3.52 5.99
N CYS A 248 -7.70 2.65 5.00
CA CYS A 248 -8.73 2.38 4.01
C CYS A 248 -9.26 0.93 4.02
N LEU A 249 -8.53 -0.02 4.61
CA LEU A 249 -8.78 -1.46 4.41
C LEU A 249 -8.98 -2.28 5.70
N SER A 250 -8.64 -1.74 6.88
CA SER A 250 -8.64 -2.44 8.18
C SER A 250 -10.00 -2.45 8.89
#